data_AF-A0A8T2V453-F1
#
_entry.id   AF-A0A8T2V453-F1
#
_cell.length_a   1.000
_cell.length_b   1.000
_cell.length_c   1.000
_cell.angle_alpha   90.00
_cell.angle_beta   90.00
_cell.angle_gamma   90.00
#
_symmetry.space_group_name_H-M   'P 1'
#
loop_
_entity.id
_entity.type
_entity.pdbx_description
1 polymer ?
#
loop_
_entity_poly.entity_id
_entity_poly.type
_entity_poly.pdbx_seq_one_letter_code
_entity_poly.pdbx_strand_id
1 'polypeptide(L)'
;MNAMTNAGETALMLCVLFAHVECFRELLIAGADFASINKNGQTVADLLDSCPHQVTICELMWDAILAGRDIFSSDLHVFSTLQFAARHGNIEVIKKILEQKKFDVNLQDTSGFTPAMVAAQEGHMEAFRLLLHAGASIGLKNERGETALMLADKSGNKDECERVLLDLILENNFKERGFNTLHFAAMRGNCEALAYLLKQGCSINSWNDEDYTALMISVKESHVEACKLLLSQGADCYLANCRGDTALSLARKTASGKVIEEVLLDHMAKKLVLTEGQLTKHTRQGKGKPHIKVVKMLKSGVLKWGESKRRNVICKEANLGSSPIFQRNRNNRDAGNPGIFRVVTTSEREIHFEATVLFIAELWVRGINLVTSEALGANTVANT
;
A
#
# COMPACT_ATOMS: atom_id res chain seq x y z
N MET A 1 -19.80 -23.05 42.92
CA MET A 1 -18.70 -22.11 42.59
C MET A 1 -19.20 -20.78 42.07
N ASN A 2 -20.27 -20.75 41.26
CA ASN A 2 -20.75 -19.51 40.61
C ASN A 2 -21.84 -18.78 41.42
N ALA A 3 -21.88 -18.97 42.74
CA ALA A 3 -22.77 -18.19 43.59
C ALA A 3 -22.27 -16.74 43.60
N MET A 4 -23.20 -15.79 43.52
CA MET A 4 -22.89 -14.37 43.46
C MET A 4 -23.27 -13.66 44.75
N THR A 5 -22.48 -12.66 45.13
CA THR A 5 -22.84 -11.71 46.20
C THR A 5 -24.04 -10.85 45.76
N ASN A 6 -24.52 -10.00 46.67
CA ASN A 6 -25.50 -8.97 46.35
C ASN A 6 -25.00 -7.96 45.30
N ALA A 7 -23.70 -7.77 45.13
CA ALA A 7 -23.10 -6.91 44.11
C ALA A 7 -22.73 -7.67 42.82
N GLY A 8 -22.98 -8.98 42.77
CA GLY A 8 -22.78 -9.80 41.58
C GLY A 8 -21.39 -10.41 41.45
N GLU A 9 -20.51 -10.26 42.45
CA GLU A 9 -19.20 -10.90 42.40
C GLU A 9 -19.30 -12.39 42.67
N THR A 10 -18.62 -13.20 41.87
CA THR A 10 -18.39 -14.62 42.17
C THR A 10 -17.23 -14.79 43.13
N ALA A 11 -17.08 -15.99 43.71
CA ALA A 11 -15.91 -16.32 44.53
C ALA A 11 -14.58 -16.06 43.79
N LEU A 12 -14.54 -16.29 42.48
CA LEU A 12 -13.37 -16.04 41.64
C LEU A 12 -13.02 -14.54 41.57
N MET A 13 -14.03 -13.68 41.34
CA MET A 13 -13.87 -12.22 41.32
C MET A 13 -13.40 -11.68 42.67
N LEU A 14 -13.96 -12.19 43.77
CA LEU A 14 -13.53 -11.80 45.12
C LEU A 14 -12.07 -12.20 45.38
N CYS A 15 -11.63 -13.37 44.90
CA CYS A 15 -10.23 -13.77 45.04
C CYS A 15 -9.28 -12.83 44.30
N VAL A 16 -9.68 -12.33 43.13
CA VAL A 16 -8.91 -11.32 42.38
C VAL A 16 -8.85 -9.99 43.14
N LEU A 17 -10.00 -9.49 43.59
CA LEU A 17 -10.11 -8.19 44.28
C LEU A 17 -9.33 -8.15 45.60
N PHE A 18 -9.35 -9.24 46.37
CA PHE A 18 -8.73 -9.32 47.69
C PHE A 18 -7.42 -10.11 47.72
N ALA A 19 -6.87 -10.46 46.54
CA ALA A 19 -5.60 -11.16 46.37
C ALA A 19 -5.51 -12.51 47.12
N HIS A 20 -6.59 -13.27 47.15
CA HIS A 20 -6.61 -14.61 47.73
C HIS A 20 -6.08 -15.66 46.74
N VAL A 21 -4.76 -15.67 46.54
CA VAL A 21 -4.04 -16.49 45.56
C VAL A 21 -4.32 -17.99 45.70
N GLU A 22 -4.30 -18.52 46.93
CA GLU A 22 -4.55 -19.96 47.18
C GLU A 22 -6.00 -20.34 46.87
N CYS A 23 -6.96 -19.52 47.29
CA CYS A 23 -8.37 -19.73 46.99
C CYS A 23 -8.64 -19.63 45.49
N PHE A 24 -7.99 -18.69 44.80
CA PHE A 24 -8.05 -18.58 43.35
C PHE A 24 -7.55 -19.85 42.66
N ARG A 25 -6.41 -20.41 43.11
CA ARG A 25 -5.85 -21.66 42.58
C ARG A 25 -6.84 -22.83 42.75
N GLU A 26 -7.43 -22.98 43.93
CA GLU A 26 -8.41 -24.05 44.19
C GLU A 26 -9.66 -23.90 43.32
N LEU A 27 -10.17 -22.67 43.16
CA LEU A 27 -11.31 -22.38 42.29
C LEU A 27 -11.00 -22.65 40.81
N LEU A 28 -9.79 -22.30 40.36
CA LEU A 28 -9.32 -22.62 39.01
C LEU A 28 -9.27 -24.13 38.77
N ILE A 29 -8.72 -24.90 39.72
CA ILE A 29 -8.65 -26.37 39.64
C ILE A 29 -10.06 -27.00 39.65
N ALA A 30 -10.96 -26.44 40.46
CA ALA A 30 -12.33 -26.93 40.58
C ALA A 30 -13.19 -26.60 39.35
N GLY A 31 -12.73 -25.74 38.44
CA GLY A 31 -13.44 -25.35 37.21
C GLY A 31 -14.44 -24.23 37.44
N ALA A 32 -14.09 -23.24 38.26
CA ALA A 32 -14.89 -22.03 38.39
C ALA A 32 -15.05 -21.32 37.03
N ASP A 33 -16.23 -20.78 36.79
CA ASP A 33 -16.57 -20.16 35.51
C ASP A 33 -16.06 -18.72 35.41
N PHE A 34 -15.28 -18.43 34.37
CA PHE A 34 -14.75 -17.11 34.09
C PHE A 34 -15.73 -16.20 33.33
N ALA A 35 -16.82 -16.74 32.78
CA ALA A 35 -17.81 -16.01 31.99
C ALA A 35 -18.82 -15.21 32.83
N SER A 36 -18.50 -14.90 34.09
CA SER A 36 -19.37 -14.13 34.97
C SER A 36 -19.11 -12.62 34.83
N ILE A 37 -20.17 -11.82 34.98
CA ILE A 37 -20.13 -10.36 34.96
C ILE A 37 -20.80 -9.85 36.24
N ASN A 38 -20.14 -8.96 36.97
CA ASN A 38 -20.72 -8.35 38.18
C ASN A 38 -21.75 -7.26 37.82
N LYS A 39 -22.45 -6.68 38.82
CA LYS A 39 -23.45 -5.62 38.55
C LYS A 39 -22.86 -4.33 37.95
N ASN A 40 -21.55 -4.14 38.03
CA ASN A 40 -20.84 -3.02 37.42
C ASN A 40 -20.42 -3.30 35.97
N GLY A 41 -20.75 -4.47 35.42
CA GLY A 41 -20.37 -4.86 34.07
C GLY A 41 -18.93 -5.37 33.93
N GLN A 42 -18.25 -5.66 35.03
CA GLN A 42 -16.84 -6.09 35.01
C GLN A 42 -16.74 -7.61 34.95
N THR A 43 -15.86 -8.08 34.06
CA THR A 43 -15.43 -9.48 33.97
C THR A 43 -14.29 -9.77 34.94
N VAL A 44 -13.92 -11.05 35.10
CA VAL A 44 -12.72 -11.44 35.85
C VAL A 44 -11.45 -10.81 35.25
N ALA A 45 -11.38 -10.67 33.91
CA ALA A 45 -10.26 -10.06 33.22
C ALA A 45 -10.12 -8.57 33.55
N ASP A 46 -11.22 -7.81 33.56
CA ASP A 46 -11.19 -6.37 33.86
C ASP A 46 -10.78 -6.11 35.31
N LEU A 47 -11.19 -6.99 36.23
CA LEU A 47 -10.77 -6.94 37.62
C LEU A 47 -9.29 -7.28 37.78
N LEU A 48 -8.77 -8.24 37.02
CA LEU A 48 -7.35 -8.60 37.01
C LEU A 48 -6.48 -7.43 36.55
N ASP A 49 -6.86 -6.76 35.47
CA ASP A 49 -6.11 -5.61 34.93
C ASP A 49 -6.08 -4.42 35.89
N SER A 50 -7.03 -4.35 36.82
CA SER A 50 -7.12 -3.29 37.83
C SER A 50 -6.48 -3.67 39.18
N CYS A 51 -5.96 -4.89 39.34
CA CYS A 51 -5.52 -5.40 40.64
C CYS A 51 -3.99 -5.29 40.84
N PRO A 52 -3.49 -4.93 42.04
CA PRO A 52 -2.05 -4.85 42.30
C PRO A 52 -1.30 -6.19 42.19
N HIS A 53 -2.02 -7.32 42.35
CA HIS A 53 -1.45 -8.67 42.37
C HIS A 53 -1.67 -9.42 41.05
N GLN A 54 -1.94 -8.68 39.97
CA GLN A 54 -2.26 -9.23 38.65
C GLN A 54 -1.22 -10.24 38.18
N VAL A 55 0.07 -9.94 38.35
CA VAL A 55 1.17 -10.81 37.91
C VAL A 55 1.04 -12.21 38.49
N THR A 56 0.90 -12.33 39.82
CA THR A 56 0.82 -13.63 40.50
C THR A 56 -0.42 -14.41 40.09
N ILE A 57 -1.59 -13.76 39.96
CA ILE A 57 -2.82 -14.46 39.58
C ILE A 57 -2.78 -14.87 38.11
N CYS A 58 -2.24 -14.03 37.22
CA CYS A 58 -2.03 -14.38 35.82
C CYS A 58 -1.04 -15.54 35.68
N GLU A 59 0.06 -15.56 36.44
CA GLU A 59 1.01 -16.69 36.48
C GLU A 59 0.32 -18.02 36.83
N LEU A 60 -0.58 -18.02 37.82
CA LEU A 60 -1.38 -19.22 38.14
C LEU A 60 -2.22 -19.71 36.95
N MET A 61 -2.82 -18.78 36.22
CA MET A 61 -3.62 -19.09 35.03
C MET A 61 -2.72 -19.63 33.90
N TRP A 62 -1.55 -19.02 33.69
CA TRP A 62 -0.57 -19.46 32.68
C TRP A 62 -0.05 -20.85 33.00
N ASP A 63 0.36 -21.12 34.24
CA ASP A 63 0.82 -22.43 34.70
C ASP A 63 -0.23 -23.51 34.47
N ALA A 64 -1.51 -23.21 34.74
CA ALA A 64 -2.60 -24.15 34.52
C ALA A 64 -2.75 -24.49 33.02
N ILE A 65 -2.72 -23.49 32.13
CA ILE A 65 -2.83 -23.70 30.68
C ILE A 65 -1.62 -24.47 30.13
N LEU A 66 -0.41 -24.11 30.56
CA LEU A 66 0.82 -24.79 30.14
C LEU A 66 0.84 -26.26 30.61
N ALA A 67 0.27 -26.55 31.78
CA ALA A 67 0.04 -27.91 32.28
C ALA A 67 -1.08 -28.66 31.53
N GLY A 68 -1.74 -28.04 30.54
CA GLY A 68 -2.79 -28.64 29.72
C GLY A 68 -4.18 -28.61 30.34
N ARG A 69 -4.42 -27.73 31.31
CA ARG A 69 -5.76 -27.48 31.85
C ARG A 69 -6.43 -26.38 31.04
N ASP A 70 -7.68 -26.60 30.66
CA ASP A 70 -8.49 -25.57 30.02
C ASP A 70 -9.12 -24.66 31.08
N ILE A 71 -9.11 -23.34 30.86
CA ILE A 71 -9.86 -22.41 31.70
C ILE A 71 -11.33 -22.46 31.30
N PHE A 72 -12.18 -22.85 32.25
CA PHE A 72 -13.61 -22.98 31.99
C PHE A 72 -14.28 -21.61 31.85
N SER A 73 -15.01 -21.44 30.76
CA SER A 73 -15.81 -20.26 30.45
C SER A 73 -17.10 -20.72 29.78
N SER A 74 -18.25 -20.44 30.39
CA SER A 74 -19.56 -20.79 29.80
C SER A 74 -19.96 -19.91 28.63
N ASP A 75 -19.38 -18.72 28.53
CA ASP A 75 -19.54 -17.77 27.43
C ASP A 75 -18.18 -17.17 27.02
N LEU A 76 -17.68 -17.59 25.86
CA LEU A 76 -16.39 -17.14 25.33
C LEU A 76 -16.41 -15.69 24.83
N HIS A 77 -17.59 -15.10 24.62
CA HIS A 77 -17.71 -13.66 24.33
C HIS A 77 -17.47 -12.81 25.57
N VAL A 78 -17.74 -13.36 26.76
CA VAL A 78 -17.46 -12.69 28.05
C VAL A 78 -16.01 -12.93 28.48
N PHE A 79 -15.53 -14.17 28.37
CA PHE A 79 -14.14 -14.48 28.68
C PHE A 79 -13.57 -15.49 27.69
N SER A 80 -12.64 -15.01 26.86
CA SER A 80 -11.81 -15.81 25.96
C SER A 80 -10.38 -15.88 26.49
N THR A 81 -9.90 -17.09 26.78
CA THR A 81 -8.52 -17.33 27.23
C THR A 81 -7.50 -16.84 26.21
N LEU A 82 -7.78 -17.00 24.91
CA LEU A 82 -6.89 -16.57 23.84
C LEU A 82 -6.77 -15.03 23.81
N GLN A 83 -7.89 -14.32 23.95
CA GLN A 83 -7.90 -12.86 23.98
C GLN A 83 -7.21 -12.34 25.25
N PHE A 84 -7.43 -12.98 26.40
CA PHE A 84 -6.75 -12.62 27.64
C PHE A 84 -5.22 -12.81 27.56
N ALA A 85 -4.77 -13.91 26.96
CA ALA A 85 -3.34 -14.15 26.69
C ALA A 85 -2.76 -13.14 25.69
N ALA A 86 -3.54 -12.75 24.67
CA ALA A 86 -3.18 -11.71 23.70
C ALA A 86 -3.03 -10.32 24.36
N ARG A 87 -3.93 -9.98 25.30
CA ARG A 87 -3.88 -8.74 26.10
C ARG A 87 -2.58 -8.61 26.90
N HIS A 88 -2.02 -9.73 27.36
CA HIS A 88 -0.80 -9.76 28.16
C HIS A 88 0.46 -10.13 27.33
N GLY A 89 0.31 -10.33 26.02
CA GLY A 89 1.41 -10.70 25.14
C GLY A 89 2.08 -12.03 25.46
N ASN A 90 1.40 -12.96 26.15
CA ASN A 90 2.01 -14.22 26.58
C ASN A 90 2.09 -15.23 25.42
N ILE A 91 3.22 -15.20 24.72
CA ILE A 91 3.44 -15.99 23.49
C ILE A 91 3.39 -17.49 23.73
N GLU A 92 3.94 -17.98 24.84
CA GLU A 92 3.97 -19.42 25.14
C GLU A 92 2.55 -19.96 25.36
N VAL A 93 1.74 -19.21 26.11
CA VAL A 93 0.34 -19.55 26.34
C VAL A 93 -0.46 -19.48 25.05
N ILE A 94 -0.27 -18.44 24.22
CA ILE A 94 -0.96 -18.33 22.92
C ILE A 94 -0.62 -19.55 22.03
N LYS A 95 0.67 -19.93 21.92
CA LYS A 95 1.07 -21.13 21.17
C LYS A 95 0.36 -22.38 21.69
N LYS A 96 0.36 -22.57 23.02
CA LYS A 96 -0.27 -23.72 23.67
C LYS A 96 -1.77 -23.80 23.37
N ILE A 97 -2.47 -22.66 23.42
CA ILE A 97 -3.89 -22.57 23.10
C ILE A 97 -4.13 -22.89 21.61
N LEU A 98 -3.33 -22.34 20.70
CA LEU A 98 -3.49 -22.56 19.26
C LEU A 98 -3.20 -24.02 18.82
N GLU A 99 -2.39 -24.77 19.57
CA GLU A 99 -2.18 -26.21 19.33
C GLU A 99 -3.43 -27.05 19.64
N GLN A 100 -4.29 -26.58 20.54
CA GLN A 100 -5.55 -27.22 20.85
C GLN A 100 -6.54 -26.90 19.70
N LYS A 101 -6.85 -27.89 18.84
CA LYS A 101 -7.55 -27.75 17.54
C LYS A 101 -9.00 -27.18 17.53
N LYS A 102 -9.43 -26.43 18.54
CA LYS A 102 -10.83 -26.00 18.73
C LYS A 102 -11.06 -24.48 18.86
N PHE A 103 -10.03 -23.65 18.76
CA PHE A 103 -10.19 -22.22 18.96
C PHE A 103 -10.49 -21.46 17.67
N ASP A 104 -11.54 -20.64 17.71
CA ASP A 104 -11.77 -19.61 16.70
C ASP A 104 -10.90 -18.38 17.04
N VAL A 105 -9.85 -18.18 16.26
CA VAL A 105 -8.91 -17.05 16.40
C VAL A 105 -9.55 -15.69 16.11
N ASN A 106 -10.74 -15.69 15.50
CA ASN A 106 -11.51 -14.50 15.12
C ASN A 106 -12.72 -14.26 16.02
N LEU A 107 -12.88 -15.04 17.09
CA LEU A 107 -13.97 -14.82 18.04
C LEU A 107 -13.90 -13.40 18.60
N GLN A 108 -15.02 -12.67 18.50
CA GLN A 108 -15.17 -11.33 19.03
C GLN A 108 -15.77 -11.36 20.43
N ASP A 109 -15.25 -10.59 21.38
CA ASP A 109 -15.91 -10.37 22.67
C ASP A 109 -17.22 -9.58 22.54
N THR A 110 -17.89 -9.32 23.67
CA THR A 110 -19.15 -8.54 23.70
C THR A 110 -19.03 -7.12 23.16
N SER A 111 -17.81 -6.57 23.04
CA SER A 111 -17.55 -5.24 22.45
C SER A 111 -17.04 -5.33 21.01
N GLY A 112 -17.00 -6.53 20.43
CA GLY A 112 -16.53 -6.77 19.07
C GLY A 112 -15.01 -6.91 18.93
N PHE A 113 -14.23 -7.03 20.01
CA PHE A 113 -12.77 -7.15 19.91
C PHE A 113 -12.34 -8.59 19.63
N THR A 114 -11.44 -8.79 18.67
CA THR A 114 -10.75 -10.07 18.46
C THR A 114 -9.43 -10.13 19.26
N PRO A 115 -8.85 -11.32 19.48
CA PRO A 115 -7.51 -11.44 20.05
C PRO A 115 -6.45 -10.61 19.33
N ALA A 116 -6.52 -10.54 17.98
CA ALA A 116 -5.57 -9.75 17.19
C ALA A 116 -5.76 -8.24 17.37
N MET A 117 -7.00 -7.76 17.49
CA MET A 117 -7.29 -6.36 17.84
C MET A 117 -6.68 -5.98 19.20
N VAL A 118 -6.86 -6.85 20.20
CA VAL A 118 -6.32 -6.62 21.54
C VAL A 118 -4.80 -6.62 21.53
N ALA A 119 -4.15 -7.60 20.90
CA ALA A 119 -2.68 -7.63 20.80
C ALA A 119 -2.12 -6.38 20.07
N ALA A 120 -2.81 -5.91 19.02
CA ALA A 120 -2.42 -4.71 18.28
C ALA A 120 -2.59 -3.44 19.14
N GLN A 121 -3.71 -3.32 19.86
CA GLN A 121 -3.98 -2.21 20.75
C GLN A 121 -2.94 -2.13 21.88
N GLU A 122 -2.64 -3.24 22.55
CA GLU A 122 -1.72 -3.29 23.69
C GLU A 122 -0.23 -3.29 23.27
N GLY A 123 0.08 -3.30 21.97
CA GLY A 123 1.46 -3.22 21.51
C GLY A 123 2.22 -4.57 21.50
N HIS A 124 1.52 -5.68 21.71
CA HIS A 124 2.11 -7.02 21.77
C HIS A 124 2.30 -7.62 20.38
N MET A 125 3.28 -7.10 19.64
CA MET A 125 3.48 -7.39 18.20
C MET A 125 3.83 -8.84 17.90
N GLU A 126 4.52 -9.54 18.80
CA GLU A 126 4.81 -10.96 18.61
C GLU A 126 3.55 -11.82 18.79
N ALA A 127 2.66 -11.45 19.72
CA ALA A 127 1.36 -12.08 19.87
C ALA A 127 0.50 -11.80 18.64
N PHE A 128 0.48 -10.55 18.18
CA PHE A 128 -0.20 -10.15 16.95
C PHE A 128 0.29 -10.96 15.75
N ARG A 129 1.62 -11.05 15.52
CA ARG A 129 2.23 -11.86 14.47
C ARG A 129 1.79 -13.33 14.54
N LEU A 130 1.81 -13.93 15.72
CA LEU A 130 1.44 -15.33 15.91
C LEU A 130 -0.04 -15.57 15.61
N LEU A 131 -0.92 -14.66 16.04
CA LEU A 131 -2.36 -14.73 15.75
C LEU A 131 -2.64 -14.62 14.24
N LEU A 132 -1.93 -13.73 13.53
CA LEU A 132 -2.05 -13.64 12.07
C LEU A 132 -1.59 -14.90 11.34
N HIS A 133 -0.49 -15.52 11.78
CA HIS A 133 -0.07 -16.83 11.26
C HIS A 133 -1.13 -17.92 11.46
N ALA A 134 -1.87 -17.83 12.57
CA ALA A 134 -2.97 -18.73 12.90
C ALA A 134 -4.27 -18.41 12.15
N GLY A 135 -4.31 -17.36 11.32
CA GLY A 135 -5.47 -17.00 10.49
C GLY A 135 -6.39 -15.95 11.10
N ALA A 136 -5.92 -15.16 12.07
CA ALA A 136 -6.65 -13.99 12.53
C ALA A 136 -6.81 -12.96 11.39
N SER A 137 -8.00 -12.37 11.28
CA SER A 137 -8.34 -11.33 10.31
C SER A 137 -8.02 -9.94 10.87
N ILE A 138 -7.40 -9.09 10.05
CA ILE A 138 -7.19 -7.67 10.35
C ILE A 138 -8.34 -6.78 9.84
N GLY A 139 -9.22 -7.33 8.99
CA GLY A 139 -10.36 -6.60 8.41
C GLY A 139 -11.63 -6.59 9.26
N LEU A 140 -11.73 -7.42 10.30
CA LEU A 140 -12.85 -7.40 11.25
C LEU A 140 -12.94 -6.04 11.96
N LYS A 141 -14.16 -5.68 12.37
CA LYS A 141 -14.46 -4.41 13.05
C LYS A 141 -15.15 -4.68 14.38
N ASN A 142 -14.72 -3.95 15.42
CA ASN A 142 -15.42 -3.95 16.69
C ASN A 142 -16.73 -3.12 16.60
N GLU A 143 -17.49 -3.02 17.71
CA GLU A 143 -18.75 -2.27 17.72
C GLU A 143 -18.59 -0.77 17.40
N ARG A 144 -17.39 -0.22 17.58
CA ARG A 144 -17.05 1.17 17.20
C ARG A 144 -16.62 1.31 15.74
N GLY A 145 -16.63 0.23 14.97
CA GLY A 145 -16.21 0.19 13.58
C GLY A 145 -14.69 0.17 13.38
N GLU A 146 -13.91 -0.12 14.42
CA GLU A 146 -12.45 -0.05 14.42
C GLU A 146 -11.84 -1.41 14.07
N THR A 147 -10.81 -1.39 13.21
CA THR A 147 -9.99 -2.57 12.87
C THR A 147 -8.76 -2.65 13.79
N ALA A 148 -8.03 -3.77 13.75
CA ALA A 148 -6.78 -3.93 14.51
C ALA A 148 -5.76 -2.81 14.23
N LEU A 149 -5.61 -2.40 12.98
CA LEU A 149 -4.72 -1.30 12.59
C LEU A 149 -5.18 0.07 13.13
N MET A 150 -6.49 0.32 13.16
CA MET A 150 -7.02 1.58 13.72
C MET A 150 -6.80 1.65 15.23
N LEU A 151 -6.92 0.52 15.93
CA LEU A 151 -6.66 0.43 17.36
C LEU A 151 -5.18 0.65 17.67
N ALA A 152 -4.28 0.02 16.91
CA ALA A 152 -2.84 0.24 17.02
C ALA A 152 -2.46 1.72 16.76
N ASP A 153 -3.12 2.39 15.82
CA ASP A 153 -2.94 3.84 15.58
C ASP A 153 -3.31 4.68 16.81
N LYS A 154 -4.46 4.38 17.43
CA LYS A 154 -4.91 5.10 18.63
C LYS A 154 -4.01 4.87 19.84
N SER A 155 -3.36 3.71 19.94
CA SER A 155 -2.43 3.38 21.03
C SER A 155 -0.97 3.70 20.73
N GLY A 156 -0.66 4.24 19.54
CA GLY A 156 0.71 4.61 19.15
C GLY A 156 1.60 3.45 18.68
N ASN A 157 1.01 2.29 18.39
CA ASN A 157 1.69 1.06 17.95
C ASN A 157 1.54 0.79 16.44
N LYS A 158 1.15 1.81 15.67
CA LYS A 158 0.84 1.69 14.25
C LYS A 158 2.02 1.18 13.43
N ASP A 159 3.17 1.81 13.58
CA ASP A 159 4.33 1.57 12.74
C ASP A 159 4.85 0.13 12.94
N GLU A 160 4.87 -0.36 14.18
CA GLU A 160 5.25 -1.73 14.48
C GLU A 160 4.23 -2.75 13.94
N CYS A 161 2.92 -2.48 14.08
CA CYS A 161 1.87 -3.34 13.51
C CYS A 161 2.02 -3.45 12.00
N GLU A 162 2.25 -2.34 11.32
CA GLU A 162 2.38 -2.30 9.88
C GLU A 162 3.67 -2.96 9.40
N ARG A 163 4.76 -2.84 10.15
CA ARG A 163 5.98 -3.61 9.92
C ARG A 163 5.72 -5.11 10.01
N VAL A 164 4.99 -5.58 11.03
CA VAL A 164 4.62 -7.01 11.14
C VAL A 164 3.84 -7.46 9.91
N LEU A 165 2.88 -6.66 9.41
CA LEU A 165 2.14 -6.99 8.20
C LEU A 165 3.03 -7.07 6.96
N LEU A 166 3.97 -6.14 6.79
CA LEU A 166 4.91 -6.15 5.68
C LEU A 166 5.84 -7.37 5.73
N ASP A 167 6.35 -7.73 6.91
CA ASP A 167 7.16 -8.92 7.10
C ASP A 167 6.37 -10.18 6.72
N LEU A 168 5.13 -10.32 7.20
CA LEU A 168 4.26 -11.46 6.88
C LEU A 168 3.95 -11.59 5.39
N ILE A 169 3.81 -10.45 4.70
CA ILE A 169 3.64 -10.41 3.25
C ILE A 169 4.89 -10.97 2.55
N LEU A 170 6.08 -10.54 2.97
CA LEU A 170 7.35 -11.00 2.40
C LEU A 170 7.63 -12.49 2.68
N GLU A 171 7.18 -12.99 3.83
CA GLU A 171 7.29 -14.40 4.25
C GLU A 171 6.29 -15.33 3.51
N ASN A 172 5.39 -14.80 2.66
CA ASN A 172 4.28 -15.54 2.04
C ASN A 172 3.28 -16.17 3.04
N ASN A 173 3.25 -15.66 4.27
CA ASN A 173 2.41 -16.21 5.34
C ASN A 173 1.12 -15.40 5.57
N PHE A 174 0.96 -14.29 4.85
CA PHE A 174 -0.23 -13.47 4.94
C PHE A 174 -1.40 -14.06 4.13
N LYS A 175 -2.41 -14.60 4.83
CA LYS A 175 -3.48 -15.42 4.23
C LYS A 175 -4.83 -14.71 4.05
N GLU A 176 -4.94 -13.45 4.46
CA GLU A 176 -6.23 -12.75 4.42
C GLU A 176 -6.65 -12.39 3.00
N ARG A 177 -7.74 -13.00 2.54
CA ARG A 177 -8.35 -12.69 1.24
C ARG A 177 -9.09 -11.36 1.33
N GLY A 178 -8.99 -10.56 0.28
CA GLY A 178 -9.64 -9.25 0.22
C GLY A 178 -8.85 -8.14 0.91
N PHE A 179 -7.80 -8.45 1.67
CA PHE A 179 -6.86 -7.43 2.11
C PHE A 179 -6.06 -6.93 0.90
N ASN A 180 -6.11 -5.62 0.69
CA ASN A 180 -5.50 -4.94 -0.44
C ASN A 180 -3.97 -4.82 -0.26
N THR A 181 -3.25 -5.96 -0.17
CA THR A 181 -1.80 -6.04 0.13
C THR A 181 -0.94 -5.13 -0.74
N LEU A 182 -1.18 -5.09 -2.05
CA LEU A 182 -0.43 -4.24 -2.99
C LEU A 182 -0.65 -2.75 -2.68
N HIS A 183 -1.89 -2.37 -2.37
CA HIS A 183 -2.26 -1.00 -2.00
C HIS A 183 -1.66 -0.61 -0.65
N PHE A 184 -1.62 -1.54 0.31
CA PHE A 184 -0.99 -1.34 1.60
C PHE A 184 0.53 -1.13 1.47
N ALA A 185 1.21 -1.96 0.68
CA ALA A 185 2.64 -1.79 0.38
C ALA A 185 2.92 -0.46 -0.34
N ALA A 186 2.04 -0.04 -1.26
CA ALA A 186 2.11 1.27 -1.92
C ALA A 186 1.91 2.44 -0.94
N MET A 187 0.94 2.35 -0.04
CA MET A 187 0.68 3.35 1.00
C MET A 187 1.89 3.56 1.91
N ARG A 188 2.61 2.48 2.21
CA ARG A 188 3.83 2.50 3.02
C ARG A 188 5.10 2.81 2.23
N GLY A 189 5.02 2.93 0.90
CA GLY A 189 6.18 3.13 0.04
C GLY A 189 7.18 1.97 0.04
N ASN A 190 6.79 0.79 0.53
CA ASN A 190 7.68 -0.36 0.67
C ASN A 190 7.89 -1.03 -0.70
N CYS A 191 8.98 -0.63 -1.37
CA CYS A 191 9.33 -1.10 -2.70
C CYS A 191 9.66 -2.60 -2.75
N GLU A 192 10.19 -3.17 -1.66
CA GLU A 192 10.50 -4.60 -1.57
C GLU A 192 9.21 -5.43 -1.58
N ALA A 193 8.25 -5.08 -0.72
CA ALA A 193 6.93 -5.71 -0.68
C ALA A 193 6.16 -5.55 -1.99
N LEU A 194 6.22 -4.36 -2.61
CA LEU A 194 5.64 -4.14 -3.94
C LEU A 194 6.24 -5.06 -5.00
N ALA A 195 7.58 -5.12 -5.09
CA ALA A 195 8.26 -5.98 -6.06
C ALA A 195 7.95 -7.46 -5.84
N TYR A 196 7.91 -7.88 -4.57
CA TYR A 196 7.55 -9.24 -4.18
C TYR A 196 6.12 -9.59 -4.60
N LEU A 197 5.13 -8.77 -4.24
CA LEU A 197 3.72 -9.01 -4.56
C LEU A 197 3.46 -9.07 -6.07
N LEU A 198 4.08 -8.17 -6.84
CA LEU A 198 3.97 -8.19 -8.30
C LEU A 198 4.59 -9.46 -8.90
N LYS A 199 5.71 -9.95 -8.35
CA LYS A 199 6.32 -11.22 -8.74
C LYS A 199 5.41 -12.42 -8.44
N GLN A 200 4.62 -12.36 -7.37
CA GLN A 200 3.61 -13.38 -7.05
C GLN A 200 2.36 -13.32 -7.94
N GLY A 201 2.30 -12.37 -8.89
CA GLY A 201 1.20 -12.24 -9.85
C GLY A 201 0.04 -11.37 -9.37
N CYS A 202 0.21 -10.56 -8.33
CA CYS A 202 -0.79 -9.55 -7.97
C CYS A 202 -1.05 -8.61 -9.16
N SER A 203 -2.33 -8.36 -9.47
CA SER A 203 -2.71 -7.44 -10.55
C SER A 203 -2.26 -6.02 -10.23
N ILE A 204 -1.32 -5.49 -11.02
CA ILE A 204 -0.75 -4.15 -10.79
C ILE A 204 -1.78 -3.01 -10.89
N ASN A 205 -2.83 -3.21 -11.68
CA ASN A 205 -3.88 -2.23 -11.94
C ASN A 205 -5.20 -2.59 -11.23
N SER A 206 -5.16 -3.40 -10.17
CA SER A 206 -6.34 -3.62 -9.32
C SER A 206 -6.75 -2.33 -8.60
N TRP A 207 -8.03 -2.23 -8.27
CA TRP A 207 -8.60 -1.16 -7.45
C TRP A 207 -8.79 -1.64 -6.01
N ASN A 208 -8.59 -0.75 -5.04
CA ASN A 208 -9.00 -0.99 -3.65
C ASN A 208 -10.48 -0.58 -3.43
N ASP A 209 -10.96 -0.72 -2.19
CA ASP A 209 -12.33 -0.37 -1.81
C ASP A 209 -12.67 1.13 -1.93
N GLU A 210 -11.64 1.98 -2.02
CA GLU A 210 -11.78 3.42 -2.24
C GLU A 210 -11.62 3.81 -3.73
N ASP A 211 -11.57 2.82 -4.62
CA ASP A 211 -11.38 3.00 -6.06
C ASP A 211 -10.06 3.68 -6.43
N TYR A 212 -8.97 3.35 -5.72
CA TYR A 212 -7.61 3.76 -6.05
C TYR A 212 -6.78 2.56 -6.48
N THR A 213 -5.90 2.76 -7.46
CA THR A 213 -4.84 1.79 -7.78
C THR A 213 -3.62 1.98 -6.88
N ALA A 214 -2.74 0.97 -6.81
CA ALA A 214 -1.48 1.06 -6.07
C ALA A 214 -0.60 2.26 -6.51
N LEU A 215 -0.61 2.59 -7.81
CA LEU A 215 0.11 3.77 -8.31
C LEU A 215 -0.48 5.06 -7.74
N MET A 216 -1.81 5.21 -7.76
CA MET A 216 -2.46 6.42 -7.24
C MET A 216 -2.25 6.59 -5.73
N ILE A 217 -2.24 5.50 -4.96
CA ILE A 217 -1.92 5.54 -3.53
C ILE A 217 -0.48 6.00 -3.31
N SER A 218 0.48 5.45 -4.05
CA SER A 218 1.88 5.89 -3.98
C SER A 218 2.03 7.38 -4.29
N VAL A 219 1.23 7.92 -5.23
CA VAL A 219 1.20 9.36 -5.53
C VAL A 219 0.65 10.17 -4.35
N LYS A 220 -0.50 9.77 -3.80
CA LYS A 220 -1.16 10.47 -2.68
C LYS A 220 -0.26 10.55 -1.45
N GLU A 221 0.45 9.46 -1.15
CA GLU A 221 1.39 9.36 -0.02
C GLU A 221 2.81 9.88 -0.36
N SER A 222 3.01 10.42 -1.57
CA SER A 222 4.28 11.02 -2.03
C SER A 222 5.49 10.06 -2.10
N HIS A 223 5.27 8.78 -2.34
CA HIS A 223 6.32 7.76 -2.46
C HIS A 223 6.89 7.67 -3.88
N VAL A 224 7.91 8.48 -4.18
CA VAL A 224 8.52 8.60 -5.51
C VAL A 224 9.08 7.27 -6.03
N GLU A 225 9.83 6.54 -5.21
CA GLU A 225 10.47 5.29 -5.63
C GLU A 225 9.43 4.17 -5.87
N ALA A 226 8.38 4.11 -5.06
CA ALA A 226 7.25 3.21 -5.29
C ALA A 226 6.55 3.52 -6.62
N CYS A 227 6.34 4.80 -6.94
CA CYS A 227 5.79 5.22 -8.24
C CYS A 227 6.67 4.76 -9.41
N LYS A 228 7.99 4.99 -9.33
CA LYS A 228 8.94 4.55 -10.38
C LYS A 228 8.92 3.04 -10.55
N LEU A 229 8.93 2.29 -9.46
CA LEU A 229 8.85 0.83 -9.48
C LEU A 229 7.57 0.36 -10.17
N LEU A 230 6.40 0.84 -9.72
CA LEU A 230 5.10 0.46 -10.30
C LEU A 230 5.03 0.79 -11.79
N LEU A 231 5.46 1.98 -12.20
CA LEU A 231 5.50 2.37 -13.61
C LEU A 231 6.44 1.49 -14.44
N SER A 232 7.60 1.11 -13.89
CA SER A 232 8.55 0.21 -14.57
C SER A 232 7.98 -1.21 -14.75
N GLN A 233 7.09 -1.63 -13.85
CA GLN A 233 6.37 -2.91 -13.90
C GLN A 233 5.07 -2.84 -14.73
N GLY A 234 4.78 -1.70 -15.36
CA GLY A 234 3.66 -1.55 -16.29
C GLY A 234 2.36 -1.03 -15.68
N ALA A 235 2.41 -0.35 -14.53
CA ALA A 235 1.25 0.32 -13.96
C ALA A 235 0.67 1.35 -14.95
N ASP A 236 -0.65 1.38 -15.10
CA ASP A 236 -1.32 2.29 -16.02
C ASP A 236 -1.64 3.63 -15.35
N CYS A 237 -0.84 4.66 -15.68
CA CYS A 237 -1.02 6.02 -15.20
C CYS A 237 -2.22 6.77 -15.79
N TYR A 238 -2.90 6.21 -16.81
CA TYR A 238 -4.07 6.82 -17.45
C TYR A 238 -5.41 6.40 -16.80
N LEU A 239 -5.40 5.40 -15.93
CA LEU A 239 -6.59 5.00 -15.19
C LEU A 239 -7.10 6.17 -14.34
N ALA A 240 -8.43 6.30 -14.28
CA ALA A 240 -9.12 7.33 -13.53
C ALA A 240 -10.09 6.66 -12.55
N ASN A 241 -10.08 7.10 -11.29
CA ASN A 241 -11.05 6.65 -10.30
C ASN A 241 -12.44 7.26 -10.53
N CYS A 242 -13.40 6.93 -9.68
CA CYS A 242 -14.78 7.41 -9.70
C CYS A 242 -14.91 8.93 -9.59
N ARG A 243 -13.88 9.63 -9.09
CA ARG A 243 -13.81 11.10 -9.04
C ARG A 243 -13.20 11.71 -10.30
N GLY A 244 -12.82 10.90 -11.28
CA GLY A 244 -12.11 11.31 -12.49
C GLY A 244 -10.63 11.61 -12.25
N ASP A 245 -10.07 11.23 -11.10
CA ASP A 245 -8.68 11.49 -10.76
C ASP A 245 -7.76 10.42 -11.34
N THR A 246 -6.76 10.87 -12.10
CA THR A 246 -5.64 10.05 -12.59
C THR A 246 -4.43 10.23 -11.68
N ALA A 247 -3.41 9.36 -11.82
CA ALA A 247 -2.15 9.54 -11.10
C ALA A 247 -1.55 10.94 -11.33
N LEU A 248 -1.65 11.48 -12.54
CA LEU A 248 -1.15 12.81 -12.88
C LEU A 248 -1.98 13.94 -12.23
N SER A 249 -3.32 13.82 -12.20
CA SER A 249 -4.15 14.85 -11.55
C SER A 249 -3.96 14.85 -10.03
N LEU A 250 -3.77 13.67 -9.42
CA LEU A 250 -3.46 13.54 -8.00
C LEU A 250 -2.11 14.19 -7.66
N ALA A 251 -1.07 13.93 -8.45
CA ALA A 251 0.26 14.52 -8.24
C ALA A 251 0.21 16.07 -8.25
N ARG A 252 -0.61 16.66 -9.12
CA ARG A 252 -0.81 18.11 -9.20
C ARG A 252 -1.58 18.69 -8.02
N LYS A 253 -2.45 17.90 -7.38
CA LYS A 253 -3.23 18.32 -6.20
C LYS A 253 -2.41 18.23 -4.90
N THR A 254 -1.42 17.34 -4.85
CA THR A 254 -0.56 17.15 -3.67
C THR A 254 0.57 18.19 -3.63
N ALA A 255 0.78 18.83 -2.47
CA ALA A 255 1.79 19.89 -2.31
C ALA A 255 3.24 19.41 -2.59
N SER A 256 3.55 18.15 -2.26
CA SER A 256 4.83 17.47 -2.48
C SER A 256 4.92 16.74 -3.83
N GLY A 257 3.87 16.79 -4.67
CA GLY A 257 3.74 15.94 -5.84
C GLY A 257 4.55 16.37 -7.07
N LYS A 258 5.29 17.49 -7.04
CA LYS A 258 6.01 18.01 -8.22
C LYS A 258 7.03 17.02 -8.79
N VAL A 259 7.79 16.36 -7.92
CA VAL A 259 8.76 15.33 -8.35
C VAL A 259 8.04 14.13 -8.99
N ILE A 260 6.89 13.74 -8.43
CA ILE A 260 6.08 12.64 -8.95
C ILE A 260 5.42 13.02 -10.27
N GLU A 261 4.94 14.26 -10.41
CA GLU A 261 4.44 14.79 -11.67
C GLU A 261 5.52 14.71 -12.75
N GLU A 262 6.76 15.10 -12.46
CA GLU A 262 7.87 14.97 -13.40
C GLU A 262 8.12 13.51 -13.79
N VAL A 263 8.12 12.58 -12.83
CA VAL A 263 8.27 11.13 -13.10
C VAL A 263 7.14 10.59 -13.97
N LEU A 264 5.89 10.99 -13.71
CA LEU A 264 4.72 10.59 -14.49
C LEU A 264 4.81 11.15 -15.92
N LEU A 265 5.12 12.45 -16.06
CA LEU A 265 5.29 13.09 -17.36
C LEU A 265 6.44 12.46 -18.16
N ASP A 266 7.56 12.12 -17.51
CA ASP A 266 8.66 11.39 -18.13
C ASP A 266 8.23 10.03 -18.64
N HIS A 267 7.51 9.26 -17.82
CA HIS A 267 7.00 7.94 -18.21
C HIS A 267 6.01 8.05 -19.39
N MET A 268 5.03 8.95 -19.29
CA MET A 268 4.05 9.21 -20.35
C MET A 268 4.73 9.63 -21.66
N ALA A 269 5.69 10.56 -21.58
CA ALA A 269 6.44 11.07 -22.72
C ALA A 269 7.26 9.97 -23.40
N LYS A 270 7.99 9.16 -22.62
CA LYS A 270 8.75 8.00 -23.15
C LYS A 270 7.82 6.99 -23.81
N LYS A 271 6.71 6.62 -23.17
CA LYS A 271 5.72 5.68 -23.72
C LYS A 271 5.14 6.21 -25.02
N LEU A 272 4.80 7.51 -25.09
CA LEU A 272 4.25 8.16 -26.27
C LEU A 272 5.23 8.11 -27.46
N VAL A 273 6.50 8.51 -27.28
CA VAL A 273 7.45 8.58 -28.41
C VAL A 273 7.93 7.21 -28.86
N LEU A 274 7.97 6.21 -27.95
CA LEU A 274 8.37 4.84 -28.28
C LEU A 274 7.22 4.02 -28.92
N THR A 275 5.99 4.52 -28.82
CA THR A 275 4.85 3.99 -29.57
C THR A 275 4.67 4.75 -30.88
N GLU A 276 3.90 4.19 -31.82
CA GLU A 276 3.62 4.87 -33.08
C GLU A 276 2.56 5.96 -32.86
N GLY A 277 2.90 7.22 -33.15
CA GLY A 277 1.98 8.34 -33.03
C GLY A 277 1.86 9.12 -34.33
N GLN A 278 0.67 9.67 -34.60
CA GLN A 278 0.42 10.48 -35.79
C GLN A 278 0.77 11.95 -35.53
N LEU A 279 1.63 12.51 -36.37
CA LEU A 279 2.03 13.91 -36.34
C LEU A 279 1.94 14.53 -37.73
N THR A 280 1.60 15.81 -37.78
CA THR A 280 1.65 16.58 -39.03
C THR A 280 3.07 17.08 -39.25
N LYS A 281 3.76 16.54 -40.26
CA LYS A 281 5.12 16.93 -40.61
C LYS A 281 5.11 18.05 -41.62
N HIS A 282 5.79 19.14 -41.30
CA HIS A 282 6.03 20.24 -42.24
C HIS A 282 7.25 19.93 -43.11
N THR A 283 7.23 20.42 -44.35
CA THR A 283 8.30 20.18 -45.33
C THR A 283 8.98 21.48 -45.75
N ARG A 284 10.26 21.40 -46.13
CA ARG A 284 11.06 22.54 -46.60
C ARG A 284 10.98 23.75 -45.66
N GLN A 285 11.14 23.53 -44.35
CA GLN A 285 11.05 24.57 -43.30
C GLN A 285 9.77 25.42 -43.42
N GLY A 286 8.64 24.79 -43.74
CA GLY A 286 7.33 25.46 -43.85
C GLY A 286 6.96 25.94 -45.25
N LYS A 287 7.83 25.86 -46.27
CA LYS A 287 7.46 26.24 -47.64
C LYS A 287 6.56 25.22 -48.34
N GLY A 288 6.65 23.94 -47.96
CA GLY A 288 5.87 22.87 -48.57
C GLY A 288 4.58 22.58 -47.81
N LYS A 289 3.66 21.85 -48.44
CA LYS A 289 2.42 21.42 -47.78
C LYS A 289 2.75 20.50 -46.58
N PRO A 290 2.07 20.66 -45.45
CA PRO A 290 2.17 19.72 -44.34
C PRO A 290 1.47 18.40 -44.67
N HIS A 291 1.95 17.29 -44.10
CA HIS A 291 1.37 15.96 -44.30
C HIS A 291 1.41 15.14 -43.02
N ILE A 292 0.37 14.37 -42.77
CA ILE A 292 0.31 13.44 -41.64
C ILE A 292 1.33 12.31 -41.85
N LYS A 293 2.05 11.99 -40.78
CA LYS A 293 3.01 10.90 -40.72
C LYS A 293 2.83 10.13 -39.42
N VAL A 294 2.96 8.81 -39.52
CA VAL A 294 3.20 7.96 -38.35
C VAL A 294 4.66 8.13 -37.97
N VAL A 295 4.91 8.58 -36.75
CA VAL A 295 6.22 8.89 -36.20
C VAL A 295 6.46 8.00 -35.00
N LYS A 296 7.68 7.48 -34.86
CA LYS A 296 8.11 6.70 -33.71
C LYS A 296 9.59 6.90 -33.47
N MET A 297 9.97 6.93 -32.21
CA MET A 297 11.35 6.94 -31.77
C MET A 297 11.82 5.53 -31.44
N LEU A 298 13.03 5.21 -31.87
CA LEU A 298 13.73 4.01 -31.42
C LEU A 298 14.54 4.33 -30.16
N LYS A 299 14.73 3.33 -29.30
CA LYS A 299 15.60 3.44 -28.11
C LYS A 299 17.04 3.86 -28.43
N SER A 300 17.47 3.72 -29.69
CA SER A 300 18.76 4.18 -30.19
C SER A 300 18.84 5.70 -30.46
N GLY A 301 17.81 6.49 -30.11
CA GLY A 301 17.76 7.94 -30.40
C GLY A 301 17.37 8.28 -31.84
N VAL A 302 16.91 7.31 -32.63
CA VAL A 302 16.53 7.51 -34.04
C VAL A 302 15.03 7.77 -34.14
N LEU A 303 14.65 8.91 -34.72
CA LEU A 303 13.28 9.24 -35.05
C LEU A 303 12.95 8.76 -36.48
N LYS A 304 11.89 7.97 -36.61
CA LYS A 304 11.43 7.38 -37.87
C LYS A 304 10.03 7.88 -38.23
N TRP A 305 9.79 8.09 -39.52
CA TRP A 305 8.45 8.36 -40.06
C TRP A 305 8.20 7.74 -41.45
N GLY A 306 8.82 6.59 -41.67
CA GLY A 306 8.67 5.76 -42.88
C GLY A 306 9.74 4.69 -42.98
N GLU A 307 9.68 3.87 -44.03
CA GLU A 307 10.55 2.69 -44.19
C GLU A 307 11.94 3.03 -44.76
N SER A 308 12.08 4.17 -45.45
CA SER A 308 13.34 4.56 -46.07
C SER A 308 14.36 5.01 -45.03
N LYS A 309 15.58 4.46 -45.08
CA LYS A 309 16.72 4.90 -44.26
C LYS A 309 17.00 6.41 -44.39
N ARG A 310 16.69 7.02 -45.53
CA ARG A 310 16.87 8.47 -45.78
C ARG A 310 15.87 9.35 -45.01
N ARG A 311 14.82 8.77 -44.45
CA ARG A 311 13.78 9.46 -43.67
C ARG A 311 13.96 9.29 -42.16
N ASN A 312 14.91 8.47 -41.74
CA ASN A 312 15.22 8.29 -40.33
C ASN A 312 16.33 9.27 -39.96
N VAL A 313 16.17 9.96 -38.83
CA VAL A 313 17.14 10.94 -38.37
C VAL A 313 17.56 10.63 -36.95
N ILE A 314 18.83 10.88 -36.67
CA ILE A 314 19.35 10.85 -35.30
C ILE A 314 19.03 12.22 -34.69
N CYS A 315 18.25 12.21 -33.62
CA CYS A 315 17.91 13.42 -32.90
C CYS A 315 19.11 13.90 -32.09
N LYS A 316 19.29 15.22 -32.03
CA LYS A 316 20.18 15.90 -31.08
C LYS A 316 19.34 16.45 -29.92
N GLU A 317 18.27 17.16 -30.24
CA GLU A 317 17.31 17.70 -29.28
C GLU A 317 15.98 18.03 -29.96
N ALA A 318 14.96 18.30 -29.16
CA ALA A 318 13.68 18.85 -29.57
C ALA A 318 13.34 20.07 -28.72
N ASN A 319 12.70 21.07 -29.33
CA ASN A 319 12.22 22.26 -28.64
C ASN A 319 10.80 22.58 -29.07
N LEU A 320 10.02 23.13 -28.13
CA LEU A 320 8.70 23.69 -28.45
C LEU A 320 8.81 24.91 -29.36
N GLY A 321 7.79 25.08 -30.21
CA GLY A 321 7.68 26.20 -31.12
C GLY A 321 8.41 26.01 -32.45
N SER A 322 8.05 26.88 -33.39
CA SER A 322 8.67 26.98 -34.71
C SER A 322 10.01 27.72 -34.66
N SER A 323 10.85 27.54 -35.68
CA SER A 323 12.07 28.33 -35.82
C SER A 323 11.79 29.67 -36.54
N PRO A 324 12.64 30.70 -36.38
CA PRO A 324 12.42 31.99 -37.04
C PRO A 324 12.30 31.90 -38.56
N ILE A 325 13.08 30.99 -39.18
CA ILE A 325 13.03 30.75 -40.63
C ILE A 325 11.68 30.13 -41.02
N PHE A 326 11.17 29.19 -40.22
CA PHE A 326 9.86 28.61 -40.43
C PHE A 326 8.73 29.64 -40.34
N GLN A 327 8.80 30.53 -39.34
CA GLN A 327 7.82 31.61 -39.17
C GLN A 327 7.78 32.54 -40.38
N ARG A 328 8.96 32.95 -40.87
CA ARG A 328 9.08 33.76 -42.10
C ARG A 328 8.49 33.03 -43.31
N ASN A 329 8.79 31.75 -43.50
CA ASN A 329 8.29 30.97 -44.64
C ASN A 329 6.77 30.77 -44.62
N ARG A 330 6.14 30.76 -43.44
CA ARG A 330 4.69 30.58 -43.26
C ARG A 330 3.91 31.90 -43.23
N ASN A 331 4.58 33.06 -43.28
CA ASN A 331 3.97 34.38 -43.14
C ASN A 331 2.98 34.46 -41.96
N ASN A 332 3.35 33.90 -40.80
CA ASN A 332 2.54 33.82 -39.58
C ASN A 332 1.17 33.12 -39.65
N ARG A 333 0.77 32.51 -40.79
CA ARG A 333 -0.58 31.92 -40.92
C ARG A 333 -0.86 30.79 -39.92
N ASP A 334 0.10 29.89 -39.76
CA ASP A 334 -0.01 28.73 -38.85
C ASP A 334 1.24 28.58 -37.95
N ALA A 335 2.21 29.50 -38.03
CA ALA A 335 3.51 29.34 -37.37
C ALA A 335 3.47 29.52 -35.84
N GLY A 336 2.39 30.11 -35.33
CA GLY A 336 2.12 30.32 -33.90
C GLY A 336 1.22 29.24 -33.28
N ASN A 337 0.90 28.15 -33.99
CA ASN A 337 0.14 27.05 -33.39
C ASN A 337 0.96 26.48 -32.20
N PRO A 338 0.41 26.46 -30.97
CA PRO A 338 1.12 25.97 -29.79
C PRO A 338 1.45 24.46 -29.87
N GLY A 339 0.78 23.71 -30.75
CA GLY A 339 1.11 22.31 -31.03
C GLY A 339 2.35 22.10 -31.91
N ILE A 340 2.97 23.17 -32.43
CA ILE A 340 4.19 23.06 -33.24
C ILE A 340 5.42 22.88 -32.36
N PHE A 341 6.27 21.93 -32.74
CA PHE A 341 7.60 21.77 -32.17
C PHE A 341 8.62 21.46 -33.27
N ARG A 342 9.90 21.67 -32.96
CA ARG A 342 11.01 21.38 -33.86
C ARG A 342 11.93 20.31 -33.27
N VAL A 343 12.43 19.46 -34.14
CA VAL A 343 13.46 18.47 -33.86
C VAL A 343 14.73 18.90 -34.58
N VAL A 344 15.82 19.04 -33.84
CA VAL A 344 17.16 19.31 -34.36
C VAL A 344 17.88 17.98 -34.47
N THR A 345 18.38 17.68 -35.67
CA THR A 345 19.17 16.47 -35.92
C THR A 345 20.64 16.68 -35.60
N THR A 346 21.42 15.61 -35.47
CA THR A 346 22.90 15.69 -35.33
C THR A 346 23.59 16.35 -36.52
N SER A 347 22.91 16.46 -37.67
CA SER A 347 23.37 17.19 -38.86
C SER A 347 22.94 18.66 -38.88
N GLU A 348 22.49 19.21 -37.75
CA GLU A 348 21.98 20.59 -37.57
C GLU A 348 20.78 20.93 -38.49
N ARG A 349 20.10 19.91 -39.03
CA ARG A 349 18.84 20.09 -39.76
C ARG A 349 17.68 20.21 -38.78
N GLU A 350 16.81 21.17 -39.04
CA GLU A 350 15.55 21.35 -38.32
C GLU A 350 14.38 20.67 -39.04
N ILE A 351 13.56 19.97 -38.28
CA ILE A 351 12.33 19.34 -38.76
C ILE A 351 11.18 19.77 -37.86
N HIS A 352 10.16 20.38 -38.47
CA HIS A 352 8.99 20.86 -37.73
C HIS A 352 7.85 19.85 -37.82
N PHE A 353 7.28 19.55 -36.67
CA PHE A 353 6.10 18.73 -36.49
C PHE A 353 5.01 19.53 -35.79
N GLU A 354 3.78 19.10 -35.95
CA GLU A 354 2.60 19.67 -35.34
C GLU A 354 1.77 18.54 -34.74
N ALA A 355 1.55 18.64 -33.43
CA ALA A 355 0.66 17.78 -32.67
C ALA A 355 -0.74 18.39 -32.56
N THR A 356 -1.72 17.58 -32.15
CA THR A 356 -3.12 17.98 -32.04
C THR A 356 -3.35 19.05 -30.97
N VAL A 357 -2.63 18.98 -29.85
CA VAL A 357 -2.71 19.93 -28.74
C VAL A 357 -1.33 20.21 -28.15
N LEU A 358 -1.19 21.34 -27.47
CA LEU A 358 0.06 21.78 -26.82
C LEU A 358 0.63 20.69 -25.90
N PHE A 359 -0.20 20.11 -25.03
CA PHE A 359 0.24 19.09 -24.07
C PHE A 359 0.88 17.87 -24.76
N ILE A 360 0.35 17.44 -25.91
CA ILE A 360 0.93 16.33 -26.69
C ILE A 360 2.25 16.77 -27.33
N ALA A 361 2.37 18.01 -27.82
CA ALA A 361 3.64 18.56 -28.30
C ALA A 361 4.70 18.60 -27.19
N GLU A 362 4.33 19.02 -25.97
CA GLU A 362 5.18 19.03 -24.79
C GLU A 362 5.69 17.62 -24.45
N LEU A 363 4.79 16.62 -24.44
CA LEU A 363 5.17 15.22 -24.23
C LEU A 363 6.08 14.67 -25.33
N TRP A 364 5.85 15.02 -26.60
CA TRP A 364 6.74 14.63 -27.70
C TRP A 364 8.14 15.23 -27.54
N VAL A 365 8.23 16.53 -27.26
CA VAL A 365 9.51 17.21 -27.04
C VAL A 365 10.25 16.60 -25.84
N ARG A 366 9.56 16.43 -24.71
CA ARG A 366 10.10 15.81 -23.50
C ARG A 366 10.60 14.39 -23.77
N GLY A 367 9.78 13.57 -24.43
CA GLY A 367 10.11 12.18 -24.74
C GLY A 367 11.28 12.04 -25.70
N ILE A 368 11.34 12.88 -26.75
CA ILE A 368 12.48 12.89 -27.68
C ILE A 368 13.77 13.23 -26.95
N ASN A 369 13.76 14.26 -26.10
CA ASN A 369 14.94 14.66 -25.34
C ASN A 369 15.39 13.57 -24.37
N LEU A 370 14.47 12.94 -23.65
CA LEU A 370 14.76 11.84 -22.72
C LEU A 370 15.39 10.63 -23.43
N VAL A 371 14.82 10.17 -24.53
CA VAL A 371 15.36 9.00 -25.26
C VAL A 371 16.68 9.34 -25.94
N THR A 372 16.86 10.59 -26.40
CA THR A 372 18.12 11.04 -27.00
C THR A 372 19.25 11.08 -25.97
N SER A 373 19.00 11.64 -24.78
CA SER A 373 20.01 11.72 -23.73
C SER A 373 20.43 10.33 -23.24
N GLU A 374 19.49 9.40 -23.07
CA GLU A 374 19.77 8.01 -22.73
C GLU A 374 20.63 7.31 -23.79
N ALA A 375 20.31 7.50 -25.08
CA ALA A 375 21.07 6.92 -26.19
C ALA A 375 22.50 7.47 -26.27
N LEU A 376 22.70 8.77 -26.01
CA LEU A 376 24.03 9.39 -25.97
C LEU A 376 24.85 8.88 -24.78
N GLY A 377 24.24 8.79 -23.59
CA GLY A 377 24.87 8.28 -22.38
C GLY A 377 25.30 6.81 -22.50
N ALA A 378 24.48 5.96 -23.14
CA ALA A 378 24.81 4.56 -23.38
C ALA A 378 26.02 4.40 -24.32
N ASN A 379 26.17 5.28 -25.33
CA ASN A 379 27.30 5.25 -26.26
C ASN A 379 28.62 5.71 -25.61
N THR A 380 28.57 6.56 -24.58
CA THR A 380 29.78 6.94 -23.83
C THR A 380 30.26 5.83 -22.89
N VAL A 381 29.35 5.06 -22.29
CA VAL A 381 29.70 3.92 -21.39
C VAL A 381 30.17 2.69 -22.18
N ALA A 382 29.68 2.49 -23.41
CA ALA A 382 30.12 1.38 -24.26
C ALA A 382 31.53 1.59 -24.88
N ASN A 383 32.07 2.81 -24.81
CA ASN A 383 33.39 3.17 -25.35
C ASN A 383 34.47 3.37 -24.27
N THR A 384 34.14 3.06 -23.01
CA THR A 384 35.05 2.98 -21.85
C THR A 384 35.13 1.55 -21.38
#